data_AF-A0A968A791-F1
#
_entry.id   AF-A0A968A791-F1
#
_cell.length_a   1.000
_cell.length_b   1.000
_cell.length_c   1.000
_cell.angle_alpha   90.00
_cell.angle_beta   90.00
_cell.angle_gamma   90.00
#
_symmetry.space_group_name_H-M   'P 1'
#
loop_
_entity.id
_entity.type
_entity.pdbx_description
1 polymer ?
#
loop_
_entity_poly.entity_id
_entity_poly.type
_entity_poly.pdbx_seq_one_letter_code
_entity_poly.pdbx_strand_id
1 'polypeptide(L)'
;LVVFSTNLPPRDLVDEAFLRRLRHKIEVGDPNYDDFREIFHQVAESKGVTFSNQGLAYLLQEWYIKPGRKLRASHPRDLCDQIVDIAQYLSVEPALTRELIDMASISYFVDL
;
A
#
# COMPACT_ATOMS: atom_id res chain seq x y z
N LEU A 1 17.55 -1.35 -18.12
CA LEU A 1 16.72 -0.13 -17.97
C LEU A 1 17.08 0.50 -16.63
N VAL A 2 17.41 1.79 -16.58
CA VAL A 2 17.69 2.50 -15.32
C VAL A 2 16.47 3.35 -14.97
N VAL A 3 15.99 3.24 -13.73
CA VAL A 3 14.81 3.97 -13.22
C VAL A 3 15.21 4.66 -11.93
N PHE A 4 14.86 5.94 -11.81
CA PHE A 4 15.00 6.72 -10.59
C PHE A 4 13.60 6.98 -10.03
N SER A 5 13.43 6.85 -8.71
CA SER A 5 12.18 7.15 -8.01
C SER A 5 12.47 8.13 -6.88
N THR A 6 11.64 9.17 -6.75
CA THR A 6 11.80 10.21 -5.73
C THR A 6 10.45 10.80 -5.36
N ASN A 7 10.34 11.28 -4.14
CA ASN A 7 9.25 12.14 -3.68
C ASN A 7 9.61 13.64 -3.75
N LEU A 8 10.86 13.98 -4.10
CA LEU A 8 11.31 15.36 -4.28
C LEU A 8 11.04 15.85 -5.71
N PRO A 9 10.72 17.15 -5.90
CA PRO A 9 10.63 17.74 -7.23
C PRO A 9 11.92 17.53 -8.03
N PRO A 10 11.85 17.19 -9.34
CA PRO A 10 13.04 16.87 -10.13
C PRO A 10 14.14 17.95 -10.13
N ARG A 11 13.74 19.23 -10.04
CA ARG A 11 14.64 20.38 -9.98
C ARG A 11 15.50 20.44 -8.70
N ASP A 12 15.05 19.80 -7.63
CA ASP A 12 15.72 19.81 -6.33
C ASP A 12 16.70 18.62 -6.20
N LEU A 13 16.74 17.75 -7.22
CA LEU A 13 17.47 16.49 -7.20
C LEU A 13 18.79 16.56 -7.99
N VAL A 14 18.78 17.24 -9.14
CA VAL A 14 19.91 17.31 -10.08
C VAL A 14 19.86 18.59 -10.91
N ASP A 15 21.00 18.94 -11.52
CA ASP A 15 21.10 20.10 -12.40
C ASP A 15 20.29 19.97 -13.70
N GLU A 16 20.13 21.10 -14.39
CA GLU A 16 19.36 21.16 -15.64
C GLU A 16 19.98 20.29 -16.75
N ALA A 17 21.31 20.16 -16.78
CA ALA A 17 22.01 19.35 -17.77
C ALA A 17 21.68 17.86 -17.64
N PHE A 18 21.50 17.37 -16.41
CA PHE A 18 21.05 16.01 -16.12
C PHE A 18 19.56 15.83 -16.45
N LEU A 19 18.70 16.79 -16.09
CA LEU A 19 17.25 16.72 -16.38
C LEU A 19 16.93 16.67 -17.88
N ARG A 20 17.80 17.19 -18.74
CA ARG A 20 17.69 17.08 -20.21
C ARG A 20 17.93 15.66 -20.72
N ARG A 21 18.67 14.83 -19.98
CA ARG A 21 18.93 13.41 -20.31
C ARG A 21 17.84 12.48 -19.78
N LEU A 22 17.02 12.93 -18.83
CA LEU A 22 15.82 12.23 -18.36
C LEU A 22 14.62 12.57 -19.25
N ARG A 23 14.43 11.77 -20.30
CA ARG A 23 13.34 11.96 -21.29
C ARG A 23 11.94 11.74 -20.71
N HIS A 24 11.78 10.75 -19.84
CA HIS A 24 10.49 10.41 -19.23
C HIS A 24 10.46 10.86 -17.78
N LYS A 25 9.44 11.65 -17.44
CA LYS A 25 9.14 12.12 -16.08
C LYS A 25 7.68 11.78 -15.86
N ILE A 26 7.44 10.69 -15.12
CA ILE A 26 6.10 10.15 -14.90
C ILE A 26 5.76 10.46 -13.45
N GLU A 27 4.71 11.24 -13.25
CA GLU A 27 4.13 11.44 -11.93
C GLU A 27 3.28 10.22 -11.58
N VAL A 28 3.52 9.68 -10.37
CA VAL A 28 2.71 8.58 -9.82
C VAL A 28 1.91 9.17 -8.67
N GLY A 29 0.61 9.36 -8.91
CA GLY A 29 -0.33 9.86 -7.92
C GLY A 29 -0.81 8.80 -6.94
N ASP A 30 -1.64 9.23 -6.00
CA ASP A 30 -2.37 8.32 -5.11
C ASP A 30 -3.42 7.54 -5.93
N PRO A 31 -3.58 6.22 -5.70
CA PRO A 31 -4.56 5.42 -6.41
C PRO A 31 -6.00 5.84 -6.03
N ASN A 32 -6.93 5.69 -6.97
CA ASN A 32 -8.35 5.70 -6.62
C ASN A 32 -8.76 4.36 -5.97
N TYR A 33 -10.02 4.21 -5.57
CA TYR A 33 -10.49 2.98 -4.90
C TYR A 33 -10.41 1.72 -5.78
N ASP A 34 -10.66 1.84 -7.09
CA ASP A 34 -10.61 0.71 -8.02
C ASP A 34 -9.16 0.27 -8.24
N ASP A 35 -8.25 1.24 -8.46
CA ASP A 35 -6.81 0.98 -8.56
C ASP A 35 -6.28 0.36 -7.27
N PHE A 36 -6.66 0.91 -6.11
CA PHE A 36 -6.23 0.43 -4.81
C PHE A 36 -6.70 -1.01 -4.58
N ARG A 37 -7.95 -1.32 -4.93
CA ARG A 37 -8.51 -2.67 -4.87
C ARG A 37 -7.73 -3.64 -5.75
N GLU A 38 -7.42 -3.26 -6.99
CA GLU A 38 -6.67 -4.11 -7.92
C GLU A 38 -5.26 -4.38 -7.40
N ILE A 39 -4.56 -3.34 -6.95
CA ILE A 39 -3.24 -3.48 -6.30
C ILE A 39 -3.34 -4.42 -5.10
N PHE A 40 -4.37 -4.25 -4.26
CA PHE A 40 -4.55 -5.09 -3.07
C PHE A 40 -4.78 -6.56 -3.43
N HIS A 41 -5.61 -6.84 -4.42
CA HIS A 41 -5.85 -8.20 -4.89
C HIS A 41 -4.55 -8.87 -5.35
N GLN A 42 -3.79 -8.20 -6.23
CA GLN A 42 -2.52 -8.72 -6.75
C GLN A 42 -1.49 -8.95 -5.63
N VAL A 43 -1.38 -8.00 -4.70
CA VAL A 43 -0.47 -8.12 -3.57
C VAL A 43 -0.89 -9.27 -2.63
N ALA A 44 -2.16 -9.37 -2.29
CA ALA A 44 -2.68 -10.43 -1.41
C ALA A 44 -2.40 -11.82 -2.01
N GLU A 45 -2.68 -11.99 -3.31
CA GLU A 45 -2.35 -13.21 -4.06
C GLU A 45 -0.84 -13.51 -4.02
N SER A 46 0.01 -12.52 -4.29
CA SER A 46 1.47 -12.70 -4.29
C SER A 46 2.06 -13.09 -2.92
N LYS A 47 1.38 -12.71 -1.83
CA LYS A 47 1.81 -12.96 -0.45
C LYS A 47 1.09 -14.15 0.20
N GLY A 48 0.17 -14.82 -0.52
CA GLY A 48 -0.61 -15.91 0.05
C GLY A 48 -1.64 -15.47 1.09
N VAL A 49 -2.08 -14.21 1.06
CA VAL A 49 -3.16 -13.72 1.92
C VAL A 49 -4.50 -13.99 1.24
N THR A 50 -5.39 -14.71 1.91
CA THR A 50 -6.73 -15.00 1.38
C THR A 50 -7.53 -13.69 1.22
N PHE A 51 -7.77 -13.30 -0.02
CA PHE A 51 -8.47 -12.07 -0.36
C PHE A 51 -9.98 -12.18 -0.12
N SER A 52 -10.59 -11.11 0.39
CA SER A 52 -12.04 -11.00 0.60
C SER A 52 -12.52 -9.61 0.22
N ASN A 53 -13.52 -9.52 -0.67
CA ASN A 53 -14.18 -8.25 -1.00
C ASN A 53 -14.78 -7.58 0.24
N GLN A 54 -15.34 -8.37 1.16
CA GLN A 54 -15.92 -7.85 2.40
C GLN A 54 -14.82 -7.38 3.37
N GLY A 55 -13.70 -8.11 3.44
CA GLY A 55 -12.53 -7.72 4.23
C GLY A 55 -11.92 -6.41 3.73
N LEU A 56 -11.72 -6.27 2.42
CA LEU A 56 -11.22 -5.03 1.83
C LEU A 56 -12.19 -3.86 2.05
N ALA A 57 -13.50 -4.07 1.87
CA ALA A 57 -14.50 -3.05 2.14
C ALA A 57 -14.47 -2.58 3.61
N TYR A 58 -14.29 -3.53 4.54
CA TYR A 58 -14.11 -3.24 5.96
C TYR A 58 -12.85 -2.40 6.22
N LEU A 59 -11.70 -2.83 5.68
CA LEU A 59 -10.44 -2.08 5.77
C LEU A 59 -10.61 -0.64 5.27
N LEU A 60 -11.17 -0.47 4.07
CA LEU A 60 -11.39 0.85 3.48
C LEU A 60 -12.32 1.72 4.35
N GLN A 61 -13.43 1.17 4.83
CA GLN A 61 -14.38 1.92 5.63
C GLN A 61 -13.78 2.36 6.98
N GLU A 62 -13.21 1.42 7.74
CA GLU A 62 -12.76 1.67 9.12
C GLU A 62 -11.43 2.39 9.19
N TRP A 63 -10.48 2.03 8.32
CA TRP A 63 -9.09 2.48 8.44
C TRP A 63 -8.72 3.60 7.49
N TYR A 64 -9.50 3.82 6.42
CA TYR A 64 -9.27 4.90 5.45
C TYR A 64 -10.35 5.99 5.48
N ILE A 65 -11.61 5.64 5.25
CA ILE A 65 -12.70 6.61 5.08
C ILE A 65 -13.00 7.31 6.41
N LYS A 66 -13.28 6.57 7.49
CA LYS A 66 -13.59 7.17 8.80
C LYS A 66 -12.47 8.07 9.34
N PRO A 67 -11.18 7.68 9.26
CA PRO A 67 -10.09 8.49 9.79
C PRO A 67 -9.55 9.52 8.78
N GLY A 68 -10.10 9.56 7.55
CA GLY A 68 -9.70 10.50 6.50
C GLY A 68 -8.31 10.25 5.92
N ARG A 69 -7.84 8.99 5.86
CA ARG A 69 -6.51 8.65 5.35
C ARG A 69 -6.49 8.58 3.83
N LYS A 70 -5.42 9.09 3.23
CA LYS A 70 -5.16 8.97 1.79
C LYS A 70 -4.76 7.53 1.44
N LEU A 71 -5.22 7.06 0.29
CA LEU A 71 -4.77 5.80 -0.29
C LEU A 71 -3.34 5.98 -0.79
N ARG A 72 -2.43 5.06 -0.44
CA ARG A 72 -1.07 4.99 -1.01
C ARG A 72 -0.89 3.64 -1.65
N ALA A 73 -0.26 3.61 -2.83
CA ALA A 73 0.02 2.36 -3.54
C ALA A 73 0.93 1.40 -2.76
N SER A 74 1.67 1.89 -1.76
CA SER A 74 2.48 1.05 -0.87
C SER A 74 1.67 0.33 0.22
N HIS A 75 0.55 0.88 0.67
CA HIS A 75 -0.17 0.35 1.83
C HIS A 75 -0.65 -1.10 1.65
N PRO A 76 -1.14 -1.55 0.48
CA PRO A 76 -1.55 -2.95 0.33
C PRO A 76 -0.42 -3.94 0.62
N ARG A 77 0.80 -3.63 0.17
CA ARG A 77 2.00 -4.43 0.44
C ARG A 77 2.28 -4.47 1.94
N ASP A 78 2.35 -3.30 2.55
CA ASP A 78 2.75 -3.18 3.96
C ASP A 78 1.71 -3.80 4.89
N LEU A 79 0.41 -3.62 4.62
CA LEU A 79 -0.67 -4.24 5.38
C LEU A 79 -0.70 -5.75 5.21
N CYS A 80 -0.48 -6.27 3.99
CA CYS A 80 -0.38 -7.72 3.80
C CYS A 80 0.85 -8.31 4.50
N ASP A 81 1.98 -7.59 4.54
CA ASP A 81 3.16 -8.00 5.32
C ASP A 81 2.82 -8.11 6.81
N GLN A 82 2.15 -7.11 7.39
CA GLN A 82 1.69 -7.16 8.77
C GLN A 82 0.72 -8.33 9.02
N ILE A 83 -0.24 -8.56 8.10
CA ILE A 83 -1.18 -9.69 8.22
C ILE A 83 -0.45 -11.03 8.22
N VAL A 84 0.55 -11.20 7.34
CA VAL A 84 1.35 -12.43 7.28
C VAL A 84 2.12 -12.63 8.59
N ASP A 85 2.82 -11.61 9.07
CA ASP A 85 3.60 -11.68 10.31
C ASP A 85 2.72 -12.03 11.52
N ILE A 86 1.56 -11.40 11.64
CA ILE A 86 0.60 -11.62 12.73
C ILE A 86 -0.01 -13.03 12.63
N ALA A 87 -0.41 -13.45 11.42
CA ALA A 87 -1.00 -14.78 11.21
C ALA A 87 0.00 -15.89 11.54
N GLN A 88 1.27 -15.73 11.15
CA GLN A 88 2.35 -16.64 11.51
C GLN A 88 2.55 -16.71 13.02
N TYR A 89 2.60 -15.56 13.71
CA TYR A 89 2.73 -15.51 15.17
C TYR A 89 1.57 -16.23 15.88
N LEU A 90 0.34 -16.04 15.40
CA LEU A 90 -0.87 -16.65 15.96
C LEU A 90 -1.10 -18.10 15.50
N SER A 91 -0.25 -18.63 14.60
CA SER A 91 -0.42 -19.96 13.98
C SER A 91 -1.77 -20.13 13.28
N VAL A 92 -2.21 -19.10 12.55
CA VAL A 92 -3.42 -19.12 11.71
C VAL A 92 -3.08 -18.82 10.25
N GLU A 93 -4.00 -19.12 9.34
CA GLU A 93 -3.83 -18.80 7.92
C GLU A 93 -3.95 -17.28 7.67
N PRO A 94 -3.06 -16.68 6.85
CA PRO A 94 -3.16 -15.28 6.47
C PRO A 94 -4.42 -15.00 5.64
N ALA A 95 -5.28 -14.10 6.10
CA ALA A 95 -6.53 -13.77 5.44
C ALA A 95 -7.00 -12.34 5.73
N LEU A 96 -7.81 -11.78 4.84
CA LEU A 96 -8.52 -10.51 5.06
C LEU A 96 -9.73 -10.68 5.99
N THR A 97 -9.50 -11.19 7.19
CA THR A 97 -10.48 -11.20 8.29
C THR A 97 -10.45 -9.87 9.05
N ARG A 98 -11.54 -9.53 9.74
CA ARG A 98 -11.62 -8.27 10.50
C ARG A 98 -10.53 -8.22 11.58
N GLU A 99 -10.32 -9.34 12.27
CA GLU A 99 -9.37 -9.46 13.37
C GLU A 99 -7.93 -9.22 12.89
N LEU A 100 -7.51 -9.87 11.78
CA LEU A 100 -6.17 -9.68 11.23
C LEU A 100 -5.99 -8.28 10.63
N ILE A 101 -7.03 -7.73 9.98
CA ILE A 101 -7.03 -6.37 9.45
C ILE A 101 -6.82 -5.36 10.57
N ASP A 102 -7.55 -5.49 11.69
CA ASP A 102 -7.45 -4.55 12.80
C ASP A 102 -6.07 -4.60 13.44
N MET A 103 -5.56 -5.80 13.75
CA MET A 103 -4.22 -5.93 14.34
C MET A 103 -3.13 -5.36 13.42
N ALA A 104 -3.20 -5.66 12.11
CA ALA A 104 -2.26 -5.14 11.12
C ALA A 104 -2.35 -3.61 11.00
N SER A 105 -3.57 -3.06 10.98
CA SER A 105 -3.79 -1.63 10.80
C SER A 105 -3.42 -0.82 12.05
N ILE A 106 -3.68 -1.34 13.26
CA ILE A 106 -3.24 -0.74 14.53
C ILE A 106 -1.70 -0.67 14.57
N SER A 107 -1.03 -1.76 14.17
CA SER A 107 0.43 -1.83 14.14
C SER A 107 1.04 -0.90 13.09
N TYR A 108 0.41 -0.76 11.92
CA TYR A 108 0.96 0.00 10.81
C TYR A 108 0.67 1.51 10.88
N PHE A 109 -0.56 1.90 11.19
CA PHE A 109 -1.00 3.31 11.19
C PHE A 109 -0.77 4.01 12.52
N VAL A 110 0.30 3.67 13.24
CA VAL A 110 0.64 4.25 14.56
C VAL A 110 0.46 5.77 14.51
N ASP A 111 -0.43 6.29 15.36
CA ASP A 111 -0.60 7.73 15.53
C ASP A 111 0.67 8.25 16.24
N LEU A 112 1.50 8.99 15.50
CA LEU A 112 2.60 9.79 16.03
C LEU A 112 2.10 11.14 16.57
#